data_AF-A0A084SI11-F1
#
_entry.id   AF-A0A084SI11-F1
#
_cell.length_a   1.000
_cell.length_b   1.000
_cell.length_c   1.000
_cell.angle_alpha   90.00
_cell.angle_beta   90.00
_cell.angle_gamma   90.00
#
_symmetry.space_group_name_H-M   'P 1'
#
loop_
_entity.id
_entity.type
_entity.pdbx_description
1 polymer ?
#
loop_
_entity_poly.entity_id
_entity_poly.type
_entity_poly.pdbx_seq_one_letter_code
_entity_poly.pdbx_strand_id
1 'polypeptide(L)'
;MASTRTEKARDERGWIPAAVAGGVLVLGATVSGAMGLRHGFPFACYPTFHTKAPAEIPALELEAEVGGQLVRWDLAEGASQREWGTLWHLALRPEPSRIARWTAVLRTRHPRLATAGRIRVFRTWRAADPHVSTGILRRELIWE
;
A
#
# COMPACT_ATOMS: atom_id res chain seq x y z
N MET A 1 18.31 52.08 -17.70
CA MET A 1 17.95 50.65 -17.89
C MET A 1 18.60 49.86 -16.78
N ALA A 2 17.82 49.43 -15.80
CA ALA A 2 18.29 48.69 -14.63
C ALA A 2 18.16 47.18 -14.88
N SER A 3 19.25 46.44 -14.62
CA SER A 3 19.24 44.98 -14.52
C SER A 3 19.93 44.62 -13.20
N THR A 4 19.16 44.54 -12.14
CA THR A 4 19.60 44.03 -10.83
C THR A 4 19.30 42.54 -10.77
N ARG A 5 20.34 41.75 -10.99
CA ARG A 5 20.34 40.30 -10.81
C ARG A 5 20.34 40.02 -9.30
N THR A 6 19.22 39.57 -8.76
CA THR A 6 19.09 39.19 -7.35
C THR A 6 19.85 37.88 -7.12
N GLU A 7 21.10 37.97 -6.64
CA GLU A 7 21.82 36.83 -6.08
C GLU A 7 21.11 36.37 -4.81
N LYS A 8 20.45 35.22 -4.92
CA LYS A 8 19.77 34.56 -3.81
C LYS A 8 20.85 34.07 -2.84
N ALA A 9 21.03 34.77 -1.71
CA ALA A 9 21.91 34.36 -0.63
C ALA A 9 21.62 32.90 -0.26
N ARG A 10 22.63 32.04 -0.46
CA ARG A 10 22.57 30.61 -0.17
C ARG A 10 22.55 30.48 1.34
N ASP A 11 21.43 30.09 1.93
CA ASP A 11 21.29 29.88 3.37
C ASP A 11 22.29 28.80 3.83
N GLU A 12 23.42 29.24 4.39
CA GLU A 12 24.59 28.42 4.73
C GLU A 12 24.30 27.40 5.86
N ARG A 13 23.12 27.44 6.48
CA ARG A 13 22.73 26.53 7.57
C ARG A 13 21.79 25.41 7.14
N GLY A 14 21.32 25.42 5.90
CA GLY A 14 20.39 24.41 5.38
C GLY A 14 20.97 22.99 5.27
N TRP A 15 22.30 22.83 5.35
CA TRP A 15 22.96 21.52 5.26
C TRP A 15 23.08 20.80 6.61
N ILE A 16 22.94 21.51 7.74
CA ILE A 16 23.11 20.93 9.08
C ILE A 16 22.09 19.79 9.33
N PRO A 17 20.78 19.95 9.03
CA PRO A 17 19.83 18.85 9.19
C PRO A 17 20.17 17.63 8.31
N ALA A 18 20.68 17.86 7.10
CA ALA A 18 21.07 16.80 6.18
C ALA A 18 22.33 16.06 6.68
N ALA A 19 23.31 16.78 7.23
CA ALA A 19 24.51 16.18 7.82
C ALA A 19 24.19 15.39 9.10
N VAL A 20 23.28 15.89 9.94
CA VAL A 20 22.81 15.16 11.13
C VAL A 20 22.08 13.89 10.72
N ALA A 21 21.11 13.98 9.80
CA ALA A 21 20.38 12.81 9.31
C ALA A 21 21.32 11.80 8.64
N GLY A 22 22.23 12.27 7.78
CA GLY A 22 23.24 11.43 7.12
C GLY A 22 24.18 10.75 8.12
N GLY A 23 24.67 11.48 9.12
CA GLY A 23 25.53 10.94 10.18
C GLY A 23 24.83 9.86 11.00
N VAL A 24 23.57 10.08 11.39
CA VAL A 24 22.76 9.09 12.10
C VAL A 24 22.57 7.83 11.25
N LEU A 25 22.28 7.98 9.96
CA LEU A 25 22.10 6.85 9.03
C LEU A 25 23.39 6.03 8.87
N VAL A 26 24.54 6.69 8.66
CA VAL A 26 25.84 6.03 8.50
C VAL A 26 26.26 5.30 9.78
N LEU A 27 26.13 5.96 10.93
CA LEU A 27 26.47 5.35 12.21
C LEU A 27 25.58 4.15 12.50
N GLY A 28 24.26 4.29 12.32
CA GLY A 28 23.32 3.22 12.57
C GLY A 28 23.51 2.03 11.63
N ALA A 29 23.85 2.26 10.36
CA ALA A 29 24.18 1.20 9.40
C ALA A 29 25.46 0.43 9.81
N THR A 30 26.48 1.16 10.26
CA THR A 30 27.76 0.59 10.71
C THR A 30 27.59 -0.27 11.95
N VAL A 31 26.87 0.24 12.96
CA VAL A 31 26.57 -0.49 14.21
C VAL A 31 25.71 -1.71 13.92
N SER A 32 24.67 -1.57 13.09
CA SER A 32 23.80 -2.69 12.71
C SER A 32 24.59 -3.79 11.98
N GLY A 33 25.51 -3.41 11.10
CA GLY A 33 26.43 -4.34 10.43
C GLY A 33 27.36 -5.06 11.41
N ALA A 34 27.96 -4.33 12.35
CA ALA A 34 28.84 -4.91 13.38
C ALA A 34 28.09 -5.88 14.32
N MET A 35 26.82 -5.60 14.62
CA MET A 35 25.95 -6.45 15.43
C MET A 35 25.31 -7.60 14.63
N GLY A 36 25.57 -7.72 13.33
CA GLY A 36 24.96 -8.73 12.47
C GLY A 36 23.44 -8.56 12.28
N LEU A 37 22.90 -7.36 12.57
CA LEU A 37 21.48 -7.06 12.43
C LEU A 37 21.14 -6.87 10.95
N ARG A 38 20.52 -7.90 10.36
CA ARG A 38 20.13 -7.92 8.93
C ARG A 38 18.76 -7.29 8.66
N HIS A 39 18.00 -6.97 9.71
CA HIS A 39 16.60 -6.53 9.64
C HIS A 39 16.33 -5.37 10.62
N GLY A 40 16.79 -4.17 10.29
CA GLY A 40 16.58 -2.99 11.13
C GLY A 40 16.30 -1.73 10.32
N PHE A 41 15.05 -1.29 10.26
CA PHE A 41 14.73 0.05 9.74
C PHE A 41 15.13 1.11 10.77
N PRO A 42 15.76 2.24 10.40
CA PRO A 42 16.03 2.74 9.04
C PRO A 42 17.48 2.49 8.55
N PHE A 43 18.23 1.57 9.15
CA PHE A 43 19.68 1.45 8.93
C PHE A 43 20.09 0.31 7.99
N ALA A 44 19.31 -0.77 7.97
CA ALA A 44 19.34 -1.80 6.95
C ALA A 44 18.35 -1.41 5.84
N CYS A 45 18.74 -0.47 4.98
CA CYS A 45 17.87 0.13 3.97
C CYS A 45 17.54 -0.79 2.78
N TYR A 46 18.09 -2.00 2.73
CA TYR A 46 17.74 -2.95 1.69
C TYR A 46 16.86 -4.03 2.31
N PRO A 47 15.58 -4.18 1.89
CA PRO A 47 14.88 -5.42 2.15
C PRO A 47 15.75 -6.51 1.55
N THR A 48 16.29 -7.39 2.40
CA THR A 48 16.93 -8.59 1.90
C THR A 48 15.80 -9.38 1.24
N PHE A 49 15.72 -9.35 -0.10
CA PHE A 49 14.86 -10.19 -0.93
C PHE A 49 15.27 -11.68 -0.82
N HIS A 50 15.74 -12.11 0.36
CA HIS A 50 16.16 -13.46 0.65
C HIS A 50 14.98 -14.44 0.61
N THR A 51 13.77 -13.94 0.84
CA THR A 51 12.53 -14.68 0.63
C THR A 51 12.11 -14.57 -0.82
N LYS A 52 11.93 -15.73 -1.46
CA LYS A 52 11.27 -15.81 -2.77
C LYS A 52 9.92 -15.09 -2.66
N ALA A 53 9.61 -14.27 -3.65
CA ALA A 53 8.26 -13.74 -3.78
C ALA A 53 7.26 -14.91 -3.76
N PRO A 54 6.13 -14.78 -3.06
CA PRO A 54 5.11 -15.82 -3.09
C PRO A 54 4.64 -16.03 -4.52
N ALA A 55 4.24 -17.24 -4.89
CA ALA A 55 3.71 -17.53 -6.23
C ALA A 55 2.38 -16.82 -6.49
N GLU A 56 1.64 -16.50 -5.42
CA GLU A 56 0.33 -15.86 -5.47
C GLU A 56 0.28 -14.64 -4.55
N ILE A 57 -0.47 -13.63 -5.00
CA ILE A 57 -0.69 -12.36 -4.29
C ILE A 57 -2.19 -12.24 -4.01
N PRO A 58 -2.60 -12.06 -2.74
CA PRO A 58 -4.00 -11.84 -2.41
C PRO A 58 -4.42 -10.40 -2.73
N ALA A 59 -5.63 -10.25 -3.26
CA ALA A 59 -6.30 -8.97 -3.49
C ALA A 59 -7.74 -9.05 -2.97
N LEU A 60 -8.45 -7.92 -3.01
CA LEU A 60 -9.87 -7.86 -2.68
C LEU A 60 -10.69 -7.51 -3.92
N GLU A 61 -11.84 -8.14 -4.02
CA GLU A 61 -12.88 -7.80 -4.99
C GLU A 61 -14.17 -7.51 -4.24
N LEU A 62 -14.92 -6.51 -4.70
CA LEU A 62 -16.23 -6.17 -4.16
C LEU A 62 -17.30 -6.44 -5.19
N GLU A 63 -18.35 -7.15 -4.79
CA GLU A 63 -19.61 -7.21 -5.53
C GLU A 63 -20.68 -6.42 -4.80
N ALA A 64 -21.41 -5.58 -5.53
CA ALA A 64 -22.56 -4.89 -5.00
C ALA A 64 -23.67 -4.84 -6.04
N GLU A 65 -24.91 -4.93 -5.58
CA GLU A 65 -26.07 -4.65 -6.41
C GLU A 65 -26.39 -3.15 -6.35
N VAL A 66 -26.27 -2.46 -7.48
CA VAL A 66 -26.50 -1.01 -7.62
C VAL A 66 -27.52 -0.79 -8.72
N GLY A 67 -28.70 -0.26 -8.37
CA GLY A 67 -29.76 0.02 -9.34
C GLY A 67 -30.29 -1.23 -10.07
N GLY A 68 -30.31 -2.39 -9.40
CA GLY A 68 -30.73 -3.67 -9.98
C GLY A 68 -29.68 -4.35 -10.87
N GLN A 69 -28.46 -3.80 -10.95
CA GLN A 69 -27.34 -4.42 -11.66
C GLN A 69 -26.26 -4.88 -10.67
N LEU A 70 -25.76 -6.09 -10.89
CA LEU A 70 -24.60 -6.60 -10.16
C LEU A 70 -23.33 -5.97 -10.74
N VAL A 71 -22.63 -5.19 -9.91
CA VAL A 71 -21.35 -4.57 -10.27
C VAL A 71 -20.23 -5.25 -9.50
N ARG A 72 -19.13 -5.53 -10.22
CA ARG A 72 -17.90 -6.06 -9.66
C ARG A 72 -16.80 -5.02 -9.73
N TRP A 73 -16.07 -4.83 -8.65
CA TRP A 73 -14.90 -3.96 -8.60
C TRP A 73 -13.70 -4.71 -8.05
N ASP A 74 -12.67 -4.81 -8.88
CA ASP A 74 -11.34 -5.15 -8.40
C ASP A 74 -10.77 -3.96 -7.63
N LEU A 75 -10.58 -4.13 -6.33
CA LEU A 75 -10.12 -3.04 -5.48
C LEU A 75 -8.63 -2.78 -5.61
N ALA A 76 -7.86 -3.72 -6.20
CA ALA A 76 -6.47 -3.46 -6.54
C ALA A 76 -6.35 -2.50 -7.74
N GLU A 77 -7.34 -2.49 -8.62
CA GLU A 77 -7.37 -1.66 -9.82
C GLU A 77 -7.83 -0.24 -9.46
N GLY A 78 -6.89 0.72 -9.45
CA GLY A 78 -7.16 2.12 -9.14
C GLY A 78 -7.03 2.54 -7.67
N ALA A 79 -6.57 1.65 -6.78
CA ALA A 79 -6.24 2.02 -5.41
C ALA A 79 -5.10 3.04 -5.36
N SER A 80 -5.28 4.09 -4.56
CA SER A 80 -4.16 4.99 -4.24
C SER A 80 -3.09 4.27 -3.40
N GLN A 81 -1.85 4.79 -3.39
CA GLN A 81 -0.77 4.25 -2.57
C GLN A 81 -1.15 4.15 -1.08
N ARG A 82 -1.98 5.09 -0.59
CA ARG A 82 -2.50 5.08 0.79
C ARG A 82 -3.52 3.97 1.02
N GLU A 83 -4.38 3.70 0.04
CA GLU A 83 -5.41 2.66 0.14
C GLU A 83 -4.82 1.26 -0.02
N TRP A 84 -3.78 1.13 -0.86
CA TRP A 84 -3.10 -0.13 -1.12
C TRP A 84 -2.71 -0.85 0.17
N GLY A 85 -2.10 -0.15 1.14
CA GLY A 85 -1.73 -0.77 2.42
C GLY A 85 -2.93 -1.28 3.22
N THR A 86 -4.06 -0.56 3.18
CA THR A 86 -5.28 -1.00 3.88
C THR A 86 -5.88 -2.23 3.21
N LEU A 87 -6.02 -2.21 1.88
CA LEU A 87 -6.56 -3.31 1.10
C LEU A 87 -5.67 -4.55 1.21
N TRP A 88 -4.35 -4.37 1.15
CA TRP A 88 -3.36 -5.43 1.36
C TRP A 88 -3.50 -6.08 2.72
N HIS A 89 -3.62 -5.28 3.79
CA HIS A 89 -3.77 -5.83 5.14
C HIS A 89 -5.09 -6.57 5.34
N LEU A 90 -6.20 -6.06 4.78
CA LEU A 90 -7.48 -6.76 4.80
C LEU A 90 -7.43 -8.06 3.98
N ALA A 91 -6.78 -8.00 2.81
CA ALA A 91 -6.54 -9.16 1.95
C ALA A 91 -5.60 -10.19 2.57
N LEU A 92 -4.74 -9.85 3.54
CA LEU A 92 -3.88 -10.81 4.24
C LEU A 92 -4.52 -11.36 5.52
N ARG A 93 -5.33 -10.55 6.22
CA ARG A 93 -5.97 -10.91 7.49
C ARG A 93 -7.45 -10.49 7.45
N PRO A 94 -8.33 -11.33 6.88
CA PRO A 94 -9.72 -10.98 6.60
C PRO A 94 -10.54 -11.15 7.86
N GLU A 95 -10.39 -10.22 8.79
CA GLU A 95 -11.18 -10.22 10.02
C GLU A 95 -12.57 -9.60 9.74
N PRO A 96 -13.68 -10.32 9.97
CA PRO A 96 -15.02 -9.83 9.61
C PRO A 96 -15.35 -8.45 10.21
N SER A 97 -14.91 -8.18 11.45
CA SER A 97 -15.13 -6.89 12.11
C SER A 97 -14.42 -5.73 11.40
N ARG A 98 -13.22 -5.96 10.87
CA ARG A 98 -12.44 -4.96 10.13
C ARG A 98 -13.01 -4.71 8.75
N ILE A 99 -13.46 -5.78 8.08
CA ILE A 99 -14.11 -5.67 6.77
C ILE A 99 -15.41 -4.88 6.91
N ALA A 100 -16.25 -5.18 7.91
CA ALA A 100 -17.48 -4.44 8.19
C ALA A 100 -17.23 -2.94 8.46
N ARG A 101 -16.21 -2.59 9.24
CA ARG A 101 -15.84 -1.17 9.47
C ARG A 101 -15.34 -0.50 8.19
N TRP A 102 -14.53 -1.20 7.41
CA TRP A 102 -14.02 -0.67 6.15
C TRP A 102 -15.13 -0.49 5.12
N THR A 103 -16.07 -1.43 4.98
CA THR A 103 -17.22 -1.30 4.07
C THR A 103 -18.14 -0.15 4.48
N ALA A 104 -18.34 0.10 5.78
CA ALA A 104 -19.06 1.28 6.26
C ALA A 104 -18.39 2.59 5.80
N VAL A 105 -17.07 2.71 5.91
CA VAL A 105 -16.30 3.86 5.41
C VAL A 105 -16.35 3.95 3.89
N LEU A 106 -16.33 2.81 3.19
CA LEU A 106 -16.43 2.78 1.73
C LEU A 106 -17.78 3.32 1.25
N ARG A 107 -18.89 2.95 1.92
CA ARG A 107 -20.23 3.45 1.60
C ARG A 107 -20.36 4.96 1.76
N THR A 108 -19.67 5.57 2.74
CA THR A 108 -19.71 7.03 2.91
C THR A 108 -18.90 7.77 1.84
N ARG A 109 -17.84 7.15 1.30
CA ARG A 109 -16.98 7.76 0.27
C ARG A 109 -17.48 7.55 -1.15
N HIS A 110 -18.26 6.51 -1.41
CA HIS A 110 -18.73 6.16 -2.74
C HIS A 110 -20.26 6.23 -2.83
N PRO A 111 -20.83 7.32 -3.39
CA PRO A 111 -22.28 7.51 -3.47
C PRO A 111 -23.04 6.37 -4.14
N ARG A 112 -22.41 5.70 -5.12
CA ARG A 112 -22.99 4.52 -5.80
C ARG A 112 -23.16 3.30 -4.88
N LEU A 113 -22.34 3.20 -3.83
CA LEU A 113 -22.40 2.14 -2.84
C LEU A 113 -23.30 2.47 -1.64
N ALA A 114 -23.67 3.75 -1.47
CA ALA A 114 -24.58 4.15 -0.41
C ALA A 114 -25.94 3.46 -0.54
N THR A 115 -26.44 3.34 -1.77
CA THR A 115 -27.72 2.69 -2.12
C THR A 115 -27.59 1.20 -2.41
N ALA A 116 -26.40 0.61 -2.30
CA ALA A 116 -26.22 -0.81 -2.54
C ALA A 116 -27.02 -1.64 -1.51
N GLY A 117 -27.80 -2.60 -2.00
CA GLY A 117 -28.62 -3.46 -1.15
C GLY A 117 -27.76 -4.45 -0.35
N ARG A 118 -26.94 -5.22 -1.08
CA ARG A 118 -26.04 -6.22 -0.51
C ARG A 118 -24.63 -6.02 -1.07
N ILE A 119 -23.63 -6.09 -0.19
CA ILE A 119 -22.22 -5.93 -0.54
C ILE A 119 -21.52 -7.22 -0.15
N ARG A 120 -20.91 -7.90 -1.11
CA ARG A 120 -20.07 -9.07 -0.86
C ARG A 120 -18.62 -8.69 -1.08
N VAL A 121 -17.76 -9.08 -0.15
CA VAL A 121 -16.32 -8.89 -0.27
C VAL A 121 -15.68 -10.25 -0.46
N PHE A 122 -14.88 -10.36 -1.51
CA PHE A 122 -14.15 -11.55 -1.85
C PHE A 122 -12.65 -11.31 -1.68
N ARG A 123 -11.96 -12.32 -1.17
CA ARG A 123 -10.52 -12.44 -1.34
C ARG A 123 -10.26 -13.13 -2.67
N THR A 124 -9.41 -12.53 -3.49
CA THR A 124 -8.96 -13.09 -4.77
C THR A 124 -7.46 -13.36 -4.72
N TRP A 125 -6.99 -14.33 -5.49
CA TRP A 125 -5.55 -14.63 -5.62
C TRP A 125 -5.15 -14.49 -7.08
N ARG A 126 -3.99 -13.88 -7.31
CA ARG A 126 -3.41 -13.67 -8.64
C ARG A 126 -1.99 -14.20 -8.68
N ALA A 127 -1.53 -14.58 -9.86
CA ALA A 127 -0.14 -14.92 -10.05
C ALA A 127 0.74 -13.72 -9.69
N ALA A 128 1.79 -13.94 -8.92
CA ALA A 128 2.83 -12.93 -8.68
C ALA A 128 3.75 -12.80 -9.90
N ASP A 129 3.88 -13.88 -10.67
CA ASP A 129 4.63 -13.91 -11.91
C ASP A 129 3.87 -13.14 -13.00
N PRO A 130 4.42 -12.02 -13.51
CA PRO A 130 3.76 -11.20 -14.52
C PRO A 130 3.55 -11.94 -15.85
N HIS A 131 4.21 -13.08 -16.08
CA HIS A 131 4.09 -13.87 -17.31
C HIS A 131 3.00 -14.95 -17.25
N VAL A 132 2.47 -15.28 -16.07
CA VAL A 132 1.65 -16.50 -15.89
C VAL A 132 0.15 -16.29 -16.10
N SER A 133 -0.36 -15.07 -15.92
CA SER A 133 -1.71 -14.59 -16.31
C SER A 133 -2.07 -13.39 -15.41
N THR A 134 -2.78 -12.40 -15.93
CA THR A 134 -3.33 -11.30 -15.12
C THR A 134 -4.66 -11.64 -14.45
N GLY A 135 -5.20 -12.83 -14.71
CA GLY A 135 -6.51 -13.27 -14.22
C GLY A 135 -6.53 -13.66 -12.74
N ILE A 136 -7.75 -13.77 -12.21
CA ILE A 136 -8.00 -14.30 -10.86
C ILE A 136 -7.87 -15.83 -10.91
N LEU A 137 -6.95 -16.38 -10.12
CA LEU A 137 -6.70 -17.82 -9.99
C LEU A 137 -7.71 -18.49 -9.04
N ARG A 138 -8.01 -17.82 -7.93
CA ARG A 138 -8.95 -18.28 -6.90
C ARG A 138 -9.75 -17.11 -6.36
N ARG A 139 -10.96 -17.41 -5.88
CA ARG A 139 -11.86 -16.44 -5.27
C ARG A 139 -12.59 -17.08 -4.09
N GLU A 140 -12.63 -16.37 -2.96
CA GLU A 140 -13.24 -16.81 -1.70
C GLU A 140 -14.12 -15.68 -1.15
N LEU A 141 -15.37 -15.98 -0.79
CA LEU A 141 -16.23 -15.02 -0.09
C LEU A 141 -15.75 -14.89 1.36
N ILE A 142 -15.43 -13.68 1.78
CA ILE A 142 -14.92 -13.42 3.14
C ILE A 142 -15.87 -12.58 4.00
N TRP A 143 -16.87 -11.91 3.39
CA TRP A 143 -17.87 -11.10 4.09
C TRP A 143 -19.07 -10.78 3.20
N GLU A 144 -20.27 -10.65 3.79
CA GLU A 144 -21.54 -10.25 3.15
C GLU A 144 -22.40 -9.40 4.12
#